data_AF-A0A9D8FEN7-F1
#
_entry.id   AF-A0A9D8FEN7-F1
#
_cell.length_a   1.000
_cell.length_b   1.000
_cell.length_c   1.000
_cell.angle_alpha   90.00
_cell.angle_beta   90.00
_cell.angle_gamma   90.00
#
_symmetry.space_group_name_H-M   'P 1'
#
loop_
_entity.id
_entity.type
_entity.pdbx_description
1 polymer ?
#
loop_
_entity_poly.entity_id
_entity_poly.type
_entity_poly.pdbx_seq_one_letter_code
_entity_poly.pdbx_strand_id
1 'polypeptide(L)'
;MDFFKKSLDPRIALVAIAFFDIFLFLILGAWTVGGGETMMTGLAAELVIGDKINEIPFWQIVFPPDFGYWKIYISLGMLFGAFVGAKLSNEFFWRFPGSLSEWVMITIGGLMMGIGIRLAFVCNVSTFFGLTPQLNLGGYLSMTGIIAGAWVGSHIYKRVLKF
;
A
#
# COMPACT_ATOMS: atom_id res chain seq x y z
N MET A 1 26.18 -3.77 -17.24
CA MET A 1 25.07 -3.20 -16.43
C MET A 1 24.63 -4.26 -15.43
N ASP A 2 25.51 -4.58 -14.47
CA ASP A 2 25.31 -5.71 -13.53
C ASP A 2 24.73 -5.28 -12.18
N PHE A 3 24.60 -3.96 -11.98
CA PHE A 3 24.06 -3.37 -10.75
C PHE A 3 22.57 -3.71 -10.53
N PHE A 4 21.78 -3.82 -11.59
CA PHE A 4 20.34 -4.13 -11.51
C PHE A 4 20.00 -5.63 -11.51
N LYS A 5 20.99 -6.51 -11.74
CA LYS A 5 20.80 -7.97 -11.77
C LYS A 5 21.01 -8.63 -10.40
N LYS A 6 21.60 -7.92 -9.43
CA LYS A 6 21.77 -8.37 -8.05
C LYS A 6 20.84 -7.59 -7.15
N SER A 7 20.24 -8.26 -6.16
CA SER A 7 19.57 -7.57 -5.07
C SER A 7 20.56 -6.63 -4.38
N LEU A 8 20.15 -5.37 -4.21
CA LEU A 8 20.92 -4.43 -3.40
C LEU A 8 21.05 -4.98 -1.97
N ASP A 9 22.20 -4.69 -1.33
CA ASP A 9 22.37 -4.97 0.09
C ASP A 9 21.21 -4.28 0.86
N PRO A 10 20.45 -5.03 1.69
CA PRO A 10 19.34 -4.48 2.45
C PRO A 10 19.72 -3.24 3.27
N ARG A 11 20.96 -3.15 3.75
CA ARG A 11 21.44 -1.98 4.51
C ARG A 11 21.50 -0.74 3.64
N ILE A 12 22.04 -0.87 2.43
CA ILE A 12 22.15 0.25 1.47
C ILE A 12 20.75 0.68 1.02
N ALA A 13 19.87 -0.29 0.74
CA ALA A 13 18.49 -0.01 0.37
C ALA A 13 17.73 0.73 1.49
N LEU A 14 17.86 0.27 2.74
CA LEU A 14 17.20 0.91 3.88
C LEU A 14 17.73 2.32 4.15
N VAL A 15 19.04 2.54 4.02
CA VAL A 15 19.63 3.88 4.17
C VAL A 15 19.11 4.83 3.08
N ALA A 16 19.04 4.37 1.83
CA ALA A 16 18.50 5.16 0.74
C ALA A 16 17.02 5.49 0.96
N ILE A 17 16.20 4.50 1.33
CA ILE A 17 14.78 4.70 1.63
C ILE A 17 14.61 5.69 2.79
N ALA A 18 15.36 5.54 3.87
CA ALA A 18 15.29 6.45 5.01
C ALA A 18 15.66 7.89 4.62
N PHE A 19 16.70 8.08 3.80
CA PHE A 19 17.08 9.39 3.31
C PHE A 19 15.96 10.06 2.48
N PHE A 20 15.35 9.33 1.55
CA PHE A 20 14.23 9.85 0.76
C PHE A 20 12.96 10.06 1.57
N ASP A 21 12.67 9.19 2.54
CA ASP A 21 11.52 9.30 3.43
C ASP A 21 11.63 10.54 4.33
N ILE A 22 12.82 10.84 4.87
CA ILE A 22 13.06 12.09 5.62
C ILE A 22 12.76 13.31 4.74
N PHE A 23 13.26 13.32 3.49
CA PHE A 23 13.03 14.42 2.57
C PHE A 23 11.54 14.59 2.23
N LEU A 24 10.84 13.47 1.97
CA LEU A 24 9.40 13.46 1.73
C LEU A 24 8.62 13.97 2.95
N PHE A 25 8.99 13.52 4.14
CA PHE A 25 8.38 13.92 5.40
C PHE A 25 8.52 15.43 5.65
N LEU A 26 9.67 16.01 5.33
CA LEU A 26 9.93 17.44 5.50
C LEU A 26 9.16 18.32 4.49
N ILE A 27 8.92 17.84 3.27
CA ILE A 27 8.29 18.66 2.21
C ILE A 27 6.77 18.47 2.16
N LEU A 28 6.28 17.23 2.25
CA LEU A 28 4.87 16.89 2.05
C LEU A 28 4.24 16.31 3.32
N GLY A 29 4.96 15.47 4.03
CA GLY A 29 4.48 14.79 5.23
C GLY A 29 4.62 13.27 5.13
N ALA A 30 3.95 12.55 6.04
CA ALA A 30 4.13 11.11 6.20
C ALA A 30 3.78 10.30 4.94
N TRP A 31 4.68 9.37 4.58
CA TRP A 31 4.43 8.40 3.54
C TRP A 31 3.26 7.49 3.92
N THR A 32 2.17 7.55 3.17
CA THR A 32 1.02 6.68 3.36
C THR A 32 0.33 6.36 2.05
N VAL A 33 -0.11 5.12 1.92
CA VAL A 33 -0.73 4.57 0.70
C VAL A 33 -2.25 4.55 0.83
N GLY A 34 -2.76 4.21 2.01
CA GLY A 34 -4.20 4.01 2.23
C GLY A 34 -5.06 5.23 1.87
N GLY A 35 -4.57 6.45 2.14
CA GLY A 35 -5.26 7.68 1.77
C GLY A 35 -5.31 7.91 0.25
N GLY A 36 -4.23 7.60 -0.48
CA GLY A 36 -4.18 7.72 -1.93
C GLY A 36 -5.11 6.72 -2.63
N GLU A 37 -5.08 5.45 -2.22
CA GLU A 37 -5.94 4.39 -2.77
C GLU A 37 -7.43 4.68 -2.55
N THR A 38 -7.75 5.19 -1.36
CA THR A 38 -9.10 5.68 -1.04
C THR A 38 -9.55 6.70 -2.06
N MET A 39 -8.69 7.67 -2.32
CA MET A 39 -9.02 8.81 -3.14
C MET A 39 -9.19 8.43 -4.61
N MET A 40 -8.30 7.57 -5.12
CA MET A 40 -8.44 6.97 -6.45
C MET A 40 -9.74 6.18 -6.58
N THR A 41 -10.12 5.43 -5.52
CA THR A 41 -11.39 4.71 -5.51
C THR A 41 -12.58 5.66 -5.50
N GLY A 42 -12.50 6.79 -4.79
CA GLY A 42 -13.54 7.82 -4.77
C GLY A 42 -13.74 8.46 -6.13
N LEU A 43 -12.64 8.85 -6.78
CA LEU A 43 -12.66 9.41 -8.13
C LEU A 43 -13.17 8.38 -9.16
N ALA A 44 -12.75 7.13 -9.06
CA ALA A 44 -13.25 6.06 -9.93
C ALA A 44 -14.75 5.81 -9.70
N ALA A 45 -15.20 5.83 -8.45
CA ALA A 45 -16.61 5.68 -8.10
C ALA A 45 -17.45 6.87 -8.60
N GLU A 46 -16.94 8.09 -8.52
CA GLU A 46 -17.58 9.29 -9.08
C GLU A 46 -17.74 9.18 -10.60
N LEU A 47 -16.74 8.68 -11.31
CA LEU A 47 -16.82 8.44 -12.75
C LEU A 47 -17.87 7.37 -13.14
N VAL A 48 -18.10 6.37 -12.29
CA VAL A 48 -19.03 5.27 -12.58
C VAL A 48 -20.45 5.56 -12.10
N ILE A 49 -20.58 6.20 -10.94
CA ILE A 49 -21.85 6.38 -10.21
C ILE A 49 -22.39 7.82 -10.37
N GLY A 50 -21.55 8.76 -10.81
CA GLY A 50 -21.89 10.18 -10.99
C GLY A 50 -22.20 10.87 -9.66
N ASP A 51 -23.06 11.88 -9.71
CA ASP A 51 -23.43 12.71 -8.56
C ASP A 51 -24.05 11.93 -7.39
N LYS A 52 -24.49 10.68 -7.59
CA LYS A 52 -25.00 9.82 -6.51
C LYS A 52 -23.95 9.44 -5.47
N ILE A 53 -22.65 9.61 -5.76
CA ILE A 53 -21.61 9.42 -4.75
C ILE A 53 -21.76 10.40 -3.57
N ASN A 54 -22.36 11.57 -3.84
CA ASN A 54 -22.66 12.60 -2.83
C ASN A 54 -23.76 12.17 -1.85
N GLU A 55 -24.57 11.16 -2.17
CA GLU A 55 -25.54 10.61 -1.21
C GLU A 55 -24.87 9.83 -0.08
N ILE A 56 -23.61 9.41 -0.28
CA ILE A 56 -22.85 8.63 0.70
C ILE A 56 -22.07 9.60 1.61
N PRO A 57 -22.38 9.69 2.91
CA PRO A 57 -21.75 10.67 3.81
C PRO A 57 -20.22 10.52 3.91
N PHE A 58 -19.72 9.30 3.69
CA PHE A 58 -18.29 9.01 3.69
C PHE A 58 -17.50 9.86 2.67
N TRP A 59 -18.02 9.98 1.46
CA TRP A 59 -17.38 10.72 0.37
C TRP A 59 -17.63 12.23 0.43
N GLN A 60 -18.53 12.70 1.29
CA GLN A 60 -18.73 14.14 1.50
C GLN A 60 -17.99 14.68 2.71
N ILE A 61 -17.97 13.91 3.80
CA ILE A 61 -17.52 14.38 5.11
C ILE A 61 -16.08 13.94 5.39
N VAL A 62 -15.72 12.72 4.99
CA VAL A 62 -14.44 12.10 5.40
C VAL A 62 -13.40 12.19 4.28
N PHE A 63 -13.81 11.95 3.02
CA PHE A 63 -12.93 12.01 1.85
C PHE A 63 -13.67 12.66 0.66
N PRO A 64 -13.77 13.99 0.59
CA PRO A 64 -14.27 14.69 -0.59
C PRO A 64 -13.36 14.36 -1.78
N PRO A 65 -13.86 13.79 -2.89
CA PRO A 65 -13.06 13.49 -4.07
C PRO A 65 -12.48 14.78 -4.69
N ASP A 66 -11.19 14.73 -4.99
CA ASP A 66 -10.34 15.85 -5.37
C ASP A 66 -9.07 15.31 -6.06
N PHE A 67 -8.85 15.72 -7.31
CA PHE A 67 -7.68 15.29 -8.08
C PHE A 67 -6.36 15.90 -7.59
N GLY A 68 -6.42 16.95 -6.76
CA GLY A 68 -5.26 17.63 -6.18
C GLY A 68 -4.65 16.89 -4.98
N TYR A 69 -5.23 15.78 -4.53
CA TYR A 69 -4.73 15.05 -3.37
C TYR A 69 -3.35 14.43 -3.62
N TRP A 70 -2.33 15.05 -3.05
CA TRP A 70 -0.91 14.72 -3.26
C TRP A 70 -0.58 13.23 -3.03
N LYS A 71 -1.30 12.54 -2.14
CA LYS A 71 -1.06 11.12 -1.84
C LYS A 71 -1.39 10.18 -3.00
N ILE A 72 -2.26 10.59 -3.93
CA ILE A 72 -2.52 9.84 -5.17
C ILE A 72 -1.23 9.73 -5.99
N TYR A 73 -0.51 10.84 -6.12
CA TYR A 73 0.72 10.91 -6.90
C TYR A 73 1.85 10.08 -6.29
N ILE A 74 1.83 9.86 -4.97
CA ILE A 74 2.76 8.93 -4.31
C ILE A 74 2.44 7.49 -4.73
N SER A 75 1.18 7.06 -4.72
CA SER A 75 0.78 5.74 -5.23
C SER A 75 1.18 5.55 -6.69
N LEU A 76 0.92 6.53 -7.55
CA LEU A 76 1.33 6.49 -8.96
C LEU A 76 2.85 6.47 -9.14
N GLY A 77 3.58 7.25 -8.35
CA GLY A 77 5.03 7.28 -8.35
C GLY A 77 5.64 5.94 -7.93
N MET A 78 5.08 5.28 -6.92
CA MET A 78 5.49 3.93 -6.51
C MET A 78 5.24 2.90 -7.61
N LEU A 79 4.07 2.94 -8.26
CA LEU A 79 3.74 2.04 -9.37
C LEU A 79 4.72 2.23 -10.53
N PHE A 80 4.96 3.48 -10.93
CA PHE A 80 5.88 3.82 -12.00
C PHE A 80 7.32 3.42 -11.66
N GLY A 81 7.78 3.71 -10.43
CA GLY A 81 9.10 3.35 -9.95
C GLY A 81 9.32 1.83 -9.93
N ALA A 82 8.33 1.07 -9.46
CA ALA A 82 8.37 -0.39 -9.47
C ALA A 82 8.43 -0.95 -10.91
N PHE A 83 7.67 -0.36 -11.84
CA PHE A 83 7.68 -0.75 -13.24
C PHE A 83 9.02 -0.47 -13.93
N VAL A 84 9.56 0.74 -13.74
CA VAL A 84 10.89 1.11 -14.28
C VAL A 84 11.97 0.22 -13.69
N GLY A 85 11.93 -0.05 -12.38
CA GLY A 85 12.85 -0.97 -11.70
C GLY A 85 12.79 -2.38 -12.30
N ALA A 86 11.59 -2.96 -12.42
CA ALA A 86 11.40 -4.29 -13.00
C ALA A 86 11.89 -4.38 -14.45
N LYS A 87 11.68 -3.32 -15.26
CA LYS A 87 12.14 -3.26 -16.65
C LYS A 87 13.66 -3.17 -16.73
N LEU A 88 14.31 -2.35 -15.90
CA LEU A 88 15.77 -2.22 -15.86
C LEU A 88 16.45 -3.50 -15.38
N SER A 89 15.84 -4.22 -14.44
CA SER A 89 16.31 -5.52 -13.95
C SER A 89 16.02 -6.68 -14.91
N ASN A 90 15.25 -6.47 -15.99
CA ASN A 90 14.73 -7.52 -16.88
C ASN A 90 13.95 -8.62 -16.13
N GLU A 91 13.36 -8.30 -14.98
CA GLU A 91 12.55 -9.21 -14.17
C GLU A 91 11.04 -8.99 -14.38
N PHE A 92 10.67 -8.10 -15.31
CA PHE A 92 9.28 -7.87 -15.66
C PHE A 92 8.68 -9.12 -16.31
N PHE A 93 7.75 -9.75 -15.60
CA PHE A 93 7.02 -10.90 -16.10
C PHE A 93 5.54 -10.77 -15.72
N TRP A 94 4.66 -10.98 -16.69
CA TRP A 94 3.23 -10.93 -16.47
C TRP A 94 2.76 -12.20 -15.77
N ARG A 95 2.44 -12.13 -14.48
CA ARG A 95 1.97 -13.26 -13.67
C ARG A 95 0.46 -13.22 -13.56
N PHE A 96 -0.19 -14.32 -13.93
CA PHE A 96 -1.60 -14.55 -13.65
C PHE A 96 -1.75 -15.62 -12.57
N PRO A 97 -2.76 -15.49 -11.67
CA PRO A 97 -3.05 -16.53 -10.69
C PRO A 97 -3.46 -17.83 -11.39
N GLY A 98 -2.87 -18.95 -10.98
CA GLY A 98 -3.04 -20.23 -11.66
C GLY A 98 -4.34 -20.96 -11.30
N SER A 99 -5.00 -20.57 -10.21
CA SER A 99 -6.18 -21.25 -9.68
C SER A 99 -7.29 -20.27 -9.26
N LEU A 100 -8.55 -20.72 -9.34
CA LEU A 100 -9.70 -19.95 -8.86
C LEU A 100 -9.65 -19.68 -7.35
N SER A 101 -9.08 -20.61 -6.57
CA SER A 101 -8.88 -20.43 -5.12
C SER A 101 -7.93 -19.27 -4.81
N GLU A 102 -6.88 -19.08 -5.63
CA GLU A 102 -5.94 -17.97 -5.49
C GLU A 102 -6.63 -16.61 -5.76
N TRP A 103 -7.46 -16.53 -6.79
CA TRP A 103 -8.28 -15.33 -7.09
C TRP A 103 -9.20 -14.95 -5.93
N VAL A 104 -9.92 -15.93 -5.37
CA VAL A 104 -10.81 -15.72 -4.22
C VAL A 104 -10.00 -15.23 -3.02
N MET A 105 -8.84 -15.83 -2.77
CA MET A 105 -8.00 -15.49 -1.62
C MET A 105 -7.40 -14.08 -1.73
N ILE A 106 -6.92 -13.67 -2.90
CA ILE A 106 -6.42 -12.32 -3.16
C ILE A 106 -7.54 -11.29 -2.97
N THR A 107 -8.75 -11.59 -3.46
CA THR A 107 -9.90 -10.69 -3.34
C THR A 107 -10.33 -10.51 -1.88
N ILE A 108 -10.50 -11.61 -1.14
CA ILE A 108 -10.86 -11.58 0.29
C ILE A 108 -9.76 -10.87 1.09
N GLY A 109 -8.49 -11.18 0.82
CA GLY A 109 -7.34 -10.52 1.46
C GLY A 109 -7.34 -9.01 1.24
N GLY A 110 -7.56 -8.57 0.00
CA GLY A 110 -7.65 -7.14 -0.34
C GLY A 110 -8.79 -6.43 0.38
N LEU A 111 -9.98 -7.05 0.45
CA LEU A 111 -11.11 -6.50 1.21
C LEU A 111 -10.79 -6.37 2.70
N MET A 112 -10.19 -7.40 3.30
CA MET A 112 -9.77 -7.37 4.70
C MET A 112 -8.70 -6.28 4.96
N MET A 113 -7.74 -6.11 4.05
CA MET A 113 -6.76 -5.02 4.14
C MET A 113 -7.42 -3.65 4.09
N GLY A 114 -8.38 -3.44 3.18
CA GLY A 114 -9.15 -2.21 3.07
C GLY A 114 -9.88 -1.88 4.38
N ILE A 115 -10.60 -2.85 4.94
CA ILE A 115 -11.30 -2.70 6.23
C ILE A 115 -10.30 -2.36 7.35
N GLY A 116 -9.18 -3.09 7.42
CA GLY A 116 -8.15 -2.88 8.45
C GLY A 116 -7.53 -1.49 8.41
N ILE A 117 -7.18 -0.99 7.21
CA ILE A 117 -6.62 0.36 7.05
C ILE A 117 -7.60 1.45 7.49
N ARG A 118 -8.92 1.23 7.33
CA ARG A 118 -9.93 2.19 7.80
C ARG A 118 -10.14 2.17 9.30
N LEU A 119 -10.08 1.00 9.92
CA LEU A 119 -10.21 0.89 11.36
C LEU A 119 -8.97 1.42 12.08
N ALA A 120 -7.78 1.14 11.56
CA ALA A 120 -6.52 1.52 12.20
C ALA A 120 -5.99 2.90 11.75
N PHE A 121 -6.53 3.47 10.67
CA PHE A 121 -6.03 4.69 9.99
C PHE A 121 -4.56 4.62 9.54
N VAL A 122 -3.96 3.43 9.54
CA VAL A 122 -2.56 3.19 9.23
C VAL A 122 -2.40 1.97 8.33
N CYS A 123 -1.30 1.94 7.59
CA CYS A 123 -0.88 0.82 6.74
C CYS A 123 0.56 0.40 7.11
N ASN A 124 1.05 -0.68 6.53
CA ASN A 124 2.42 -1.18 6.76
C ASN A 124 3.51 -0.11 6.55
N VAL A 125 3.47 0.61 5.43
CA VAL A 125 4.46 1.65 5.08
C VAL A 125 4.40 2.80 6.06
N SER A 126 3.21 3.34 6.34
CA SER A 126 3.05 4.48 7.25
C SER A 126 3.39 4.12 8.70
N THR A 127 3.11 2.89 9.12
CA THR A 127 3.45 2.41 10.47
C THR A 127 4.95 2.24 10.61
N PHE A 128 5.62 1.64 9.63
CA PHE A 128 7.04 1.33 9.70
C PHE A 128 7.94 2.56 9.52
N PHE A 129 7.67 3.39 8.51
CA PHE A 129 8.50 4.56 8.19
C PHE A 129 8.03 5.84 8.89
N GLY A 130 6.74 5.98 9.21
CA GLY A 130 6.21 7.17 9.87
C GLY A 130 6.11 7.04 11.39
N LEU A 131 5.28 6.12 11.87
CA LEU A 131 4.87 6.07 13.29
C LEU A 131 5.90 5.41 14.22
N THR A 132 6.64 4.42 13.71
CA THR A 132 7.66 3.71 14.50
C THR A 132 8.84 4.60 14.89
N PRO A 133 9.42 5.41 13.98
CA PRO A 133 10.50 6.34 14.33
C PRO A 133 10.04 7.46 15.27
N GLN A 134 8.74 7.80 15.27
CA GLN A 134 8.14 8.79 16.17
C GLN A 134 7.82 8.23 17.56
N LEU A 135 8.17 6.97 17.84
CA LEU A 135 7.90 6.28 19.10
C LEU A 135 6.41 6.25 19.47
N ASN A 136 5.50 6.27 18.48
CA ASN A 136 4.07 6.29 18.73
C ASN A 136 3.55 4.90 19.14
N LEU A 137 2.95 4.81 20.34
CA LEU A 137 2.39 3.57 20.88
C LEU A 137 1.32 2.94 19.97
N GLY A 138 0.49 3.76 19.32
CA GLY A 138 -0.51 3.29 18.36
C GLY A 138 0.13 2.67 17.11
N GLY A 139 1.29 3.18 16.69
CA GLY A 139 2.09 2.58 15.61
C GLY A 139 2.62 1.21 16.00
N TYR A 140 3.21 1.09 17.19
CA TYR A 140 3.70 -0.19 17.70
C TYR A 140 2.60 -1.24 17.82
N LEU A 141 1.44 -0.87 18.37
CA LEU A 141 0.29 -1.76 18.48
C LEU A 141 -0.25 -2.18 17.11
N SER A 142 -0.30 -1.25 16.16
CA SER A 142 -0.70 -1.57 14.78
C SER A 142 0.30 -2.52 14.11
N MET A 143 1.59 -2.36 14.38
CA MET A 143 2.63 -3.22 13.82
C MET A 143 2.51 -4.66 14.32
N THR A 144 2.24 -4.88 15.62
CA THR A 144 2.03 -6.24 16.14
C THR A 144 0.79 -6.88 15.53
N GLY A 145 -0.28 -6.12 15.34
CA GLY A 145 -1.49 -6.57 14.64
C GLY A 145 -1.21 -6.97 13.18
N ILE A 146 -0.45 -6.16 12.45
CA ILE A 146 -0.05 -6.47 11.06
C ILE A 146 0.80 -7.75 11.00
N ILE A 147 1.79 -7.89 11.90
CA ILE A 147 2.66 -9.07 11.96
C ILE A 147 1.84 -10.33 12.27
N ALA A 148 0.97 -10.27 13.28
CA ALA A 148 0.11 -11.40 13.65
C ALA A 148 -0.85 -11.78 12.51
N GLY A 149 -1.48 -10.79 11.88
CA GLY A 149 -2.37 -11.00 10.74
C GLY A 149 -1.65 -11.62 9.53
N ALA A 150 -0.46 -11.13 9.20
CA ALA A 150 0.36 -11.70 8.13
C ALA A 150 0.82 -13.13 8.43
N TRP A 151 1.15 -13.43 9.69
CA TRP A 151 1.54 -14.77 10.12
C TRP A 151 0.39 -15.77 9.99
N VAL A 152 -0.81 -15.42 10.47
CA VAL A 152 -2.02 -16.24 10.32
C VAL A 152 -2.39 -16.38 8.85
N GLY A 153 -2.39 -15.29 8.08
CA GLY A 153 -2.71 -15.29 6.66
C GLY A 153 -1.77 -16.19 5.85
N SER A 154 -0.46 -16.15 6.13
CA SER A 154 0.53 -17.03 5.50
C SER A 154 0.28 -18.52 5.80
N HIS A 155 -0.13 -18.86 7.02
CA HIS A 155 -0.48 -20.24 7.38
C HIS A 155 -1.73 -20.72 6.64
N ILE A 156 -2.76 -19.88 6.53
CA ILE A 156 -3.97 -20.21 5.78
C ILE A 156 -3.63 -20.38 4.29
N TYR A 157 -2.82 -19.48 3.74
CA TYR A 157 -2.40 -19.51 2.33
C TYR A 157 -1.70 -20.82 1.97
N LYS A 158 -0.72 -21.24 2.80
CA LYS A 158 -0.01 -22.51 2.61
C LYS A 158 -0.96 -23.71 2.64
N ARG A 159 -1.93 -23.73 3.57
CA ARG A 159 -2.91 -24.82 3.68
C ARG A 159 -3.85 -24.90 2.49
N VAL A 160 -4.34 -23.76 1.99
CA VAL A 160 -5.33 -23.70 0.90
C VAL A 160 -4.70 -24.06 -0.44
N LEU A 161 -3.49 -23.56 -0.72
CA LEU A 161 -2.82 -23.78 -2.00
C LEU A 161 -1.91 -25.02 -2.04
N LYS A 162 -1.87 -25.80 -0.94
CA LYS A 162 -1.13 -27.06 -0.82
C LYS A 162 0.34 -26.95 -1.28
N PHE A 163 1.03 -25.92 -0.79
CA PHE A 163 2.50 -25.88 -0.85
C PHE A 163 3.12 -26.77 0.22
#